data_AF-A0A3Q2UDZ0-F1
#
_entry.id   AF-A0A3Q2UDZ0-F1
#
_cell.length_a   1.000
_cell.length_b   1.000
_cell.length_c   1.000
_cell.angle_alpha   90.00
_cell.angle_beta   90.00
_cell.angle_gamma   90.00
#
_symmetry.space_group_name_H-M   'P 1'
#
loop_
_entity.id
_entity.type
_entity.pdbx_description
1 polymer ?
#
loop_
_entity_poly.entity_id
_entity_poly.type
_entity_poly.pdbx_seq_one_letter_code
_entity_poly.pdbx_strand_id
1 'polypeptide(L)'
;MESTPPNYNFLCESRQQRKGGGLHLFFVLSKCRPMWNQSERKTDRRYKEFNAVEYRSQVVAGYNYVIKVQVGGNDYVHLMIFQSLVHDDKITIEFLGVRGGYKREDPLVPF
;
A
#
# COMPACT_ATOMS: atom_id res chain seq x y z
N MET A 1 -4.51 28.28 12.16
CA MET A 1 -4.43 27.63 10.84
C MET A 1 -4.54 26.14 11.08
N GLU A 2 -5.77 25.67 11.24
CA GLU A 2 -6.07 24.28 11.58
C GLU A 2 -6.38 23.55 10.28
N SER A 3 -5.39 22.85 9.74
CA SER A 3 -5.59 21.97 8.59
C SER A 3 -6.14 20.64 9.11
N THR A 4 -7.45 20.57 9.31
CA THR A 4 -8.15 19.29 9.43
C THR A 4 -7.91 18.49 8.14
N PRO A 5 -7.35 17.27 8.20
CA PRO A 5 -7.20 16.44 7.02
C PRO A 5 -8.58 15.94 6.56
N PRO A 6 -8.81 15.76 5.24
CA PRO A 6 -10.11 15.41 4.73
C PRO A 6 -10.48 13.97 5.11
N ASN A 7 -11.67 13.85 5.69
CA ASN A 7 -12.37 12.60 5.93
C ASN A 7 -12.68 11.93 4.57
N TYR A 8 -12.12 10.75 4.32
CA TYR A 8 -12.47 9.92 3.17
C TYR A 8 -12.86 8.52 3.63
N ASN A 9 -14.10 8.41 4.13
CA ASN A 9 -14.90 7.20 3.95
C ASN A 9 -15.25 7.10 2.46
N PHE A 10 -14.73 6.10 1.74
CA PHE A 10 -15.34 5.67 0.48
C PHE A 10 -15.24 4.14 0.33
N LEU A 11 -16.38 3.51 0.59
CA LEU A 11 -16.76 2.21 0.06
C LEU A 11 -16.80 2.33 -1.47
N CYS A 12 -16.04 1.50 -2.18
CA CYS A 12 -16.21 1.30 -3.62
C CYS A 12 -16.53 -0.18 -3.83
N GLU A 13 -17.81 -0.52 -3.63
CA GLU A 13 -18.37 -1.75 -4.18
C GLU A 13 -18.62 -1.55 -5.68
N SER A 14 -18.03 -2.40 -6.51
CA SER A 14 -18.79 -3.31 -7.38
C SER A 14 -17.93 -3.91 -8.50
N ARG A 15 -18.28 -5.17 -8.81
CA ARG A 15 -17.89 -5.98 -9.98
C ARG A 15 -16.72 -6.95 -9.77
N GLN A 16 -17.08 -8.10 -9.20
CA GLN A 16 -16.35 -9.36 -9.17
C GLN A 16 -15.81 -9.74 -10.56
N GLN A 17 -14.56 -10.23 -10.62
CA GLN A 17 -14.26 -11.42 -11.42
C GLN A 17 -13.00 -12.17 -10.92
N ARG A 18 -13.16 -13.49 -10.97
CA ARG A 18 -12.35 -14.55 -10.38
C ARG A 18 -11.10 -14.81 -11.22
N LYS A 19 -9.95 -15.05 -10.58
CA LYS A 19 -9.05 -16.20 -10.82
C LYS A 19 -8.13 -16.44 -9.60
N GLY A 20 -8.22 -17.63 -9.00
CA GLY A 20 -7.09 -18.40 -8.42
C GLY A 20 -6.32 -17.92 -7.18
N GLY A 21 -6.38 -16.66 -6.75
CA GLY A 21 -5.60 -16.16 -5.59
C GLY A 21 -6.13 -14.85 -5.00
N GLY A 22 -7.42 -14.59 -5.19
CA GLY A 22 -7.98 -13.25 -5.23
C GLY A 22 -8.15 -12.51 -3.90
N LEU A 23 -8.34 -13.17 -2.75
CA LEU A 23 -8.80 -12.44 -1.57
C LEU A 23 -7.73 -11.50 -0.96
N HIS A 24 -6.46 -11.87 -1.04
CA HIS A 24 -5.39 -11.13 -0.36
C HIS A 24 -4.91 -9.91 -1.16
N LEU A 25 -4.89 -9.97 -2.50
CA LEU A 25 -4.43 -8.85 -3.33
C LEU A 25 -5.40 -7.65 -3.27
N PHE A 26 -6.71 -7.91 -3.27
CA PHE A 26 -7.72 -6.86 -3.09
C PHE A 26 -7.60 -6.17 -1.72
N PHE A 27 -7.28 -6.92 -0.66
CA PHE A 27 -7.07 -6.38 0.69
C PHE A 27 -5.82 -5.50 0.78
N VAL A 28 -4.74 -5.88 0.08
CA VAL A 28 -3.50 -5.08 0.00
C VAL A 28 -3.74 -3.78 -0.77
N LEU A 29 -4.45 -3.83 -1.90
CA LEU A 29 -4.81 -2.63 -2.68
C LEU A 29 -5.65 -1.63 -1.87
N SER A 30 -6.58 -2.11 -1.04
CA SER A 30 -7.36 -1.29 -0.11
C SER A 30 -6.48 -0.52 0.87
N LYS A 31 -5.38 -1.12 1.35
CA LYS A 31 -4.43 -0.48 2.28
C LYS A 31 -3.45 0.46 1.59
N CYS A 32 -3.09 0.18 0.34
CA CYS A 32 -2.12 0.98 -0.41
C CYS A 32 -2.68 2.34 -0.79
N ARG A 33 -3.94 2.41 -1.23
CA ARG A 33 -4.51 3.64 -1.80
C ARG A 33 -4.43 4.86 -0.87
N PRO A 34 -4.75 4.76 0.43
CA PRO A 34 -4.56 5.89 1.36
C PRO A 34 -3.09 6.33 1.53
N MET A 35 -2.13 5.45 1.20
CA MET A 35 -0.69 5.75 1.32
C MET A 35 -0.14 6.56 0.16
N TRP A 36 -0.88 6.66 -0.96
CA TRP A 36 -0.45 7.37 -2.17
C TRP A 36 0.13 8.76 -1.85
N ASN A 37 -0.66 9.61 -1.19
CA ASN A 37 -0.25 10.97 -0.87
C ASN A 37 0.99 11.02 0.04
N GLN A 38 1.14 10.05 0.94
CA GLN A 38 2.29 9.97 1.83
C GLN A 38 3.55 9.55 1.07
N SER A 39 3.40 8.62 0.12
CA SER A 39 4.51 8.17 -0.74
C SER A 39 4.99 9.26 -1.71
N GLU A 40 4.08 10.02 -2.34
CA GLU A 40 4.47 11.16 -3.19
C GLU A 40 5.27 12.19 -2.40
N ARG A 41 4.79 12.56 -1.20
CA ARG A 41 5.46 13.53 -0.34
C ARG A 41 6.83 13.06 0.14
N LYS A 42 6.99 11.77 0.49
CA LYS A 42 8.29 11.23 0.95
C LYS A 42 9.29 11.05 -0.20
N THR A 43 8.83 10.79 -1.42
CA THR A 43 9.71 10.62 -2.59
C THR A 43 9.95 11.90 -3.37
N ASP A 44 9.24 12.98 -3.03
CA ASP A 44 9.21 14.25 -3.78
C ASP A 44 8.90 14.04 -5.27
N ARG A 45 7.94 13.15 -5.56
CA ARG A 45 7.56 12.76 -6.92
C ARG A 45 6.05 12.68 -7.06
N ARG A 46 5.58 12.93 -8.29
CA ARG A 46 4.19 12.71 -8.71
C ARG A 46 4.07 11.39 -9.43
N TYR A 47 3.10 10.57 -9.04
CA TYR A 47 2.85 9.28 -9.67
C TYR A 47 1.76 9.38 -10.73
N LYS A 48 1.91 8.62 -11.82
CA LYS A 48 0.92 8.56 -12.90
C LYS A 48 -0.11 7.46 -12.68
N GLU A 49 0.32 6.40 -12.00
CA GLU A 49 -0.49 5.25 -11.62
C GLU A 49 -0.05 4.78 -10.22
N PHE A 50 -0.80 3.85 -9.63
CA PHE A 50 -0.44 3.30 -8.31
C PHE A 50 -1.01 1.89 -8.17
N ASN A 51 -0.43 0.98 -8.95
CA ASN A 51 -0.91 -0.39 -9.06
C ASN A 51 -0.01 -1.31 -8.22
N ALA A 52 -0.56 -1.91 -7.16
CA ALA A 52 0.20 -2.92 -6.41
C ALA A 52 0.33 -4.21 -7.24
N VAL A 53 1.56 -4.64 -7.47
CA VAL A 53 1.88 -5.79 -8.34
C VAL A 53 2.34 -7.01 -7.55
N GLU A 54 3.04 -6.81 -6.43
CA GLU A 54 3.60 -7.87 -5.59
C GLU A 54 3.62 -7.38 -4.14
N TYR A 55 3.47 -8.30 -3.18
CA TYR A 55 3.65 -7.97 -1.77
C TYR A 55 4.29 -9.14 -1.02
N ARG A 56 4.90 -8.83 0.13
CA ARG A 56 5.39 -9.78 1.12
C ARG A 56 4.87 -9.37 2.48
N SER A 57 4.49 -10.34 3.31
CA SER A 57 4.11 -10.12 4.69
C SER A 57 5.16 -10.69 5.64
N GLN A 58 5.31 -10.06 6.80
CA GLN A 58 6.14 -10.52 7.90
C GLN A 58 5.33 -10.41 9.19
N VAL A 59 5.28 -11.48 9.97
CA VAL A 59 4.61 -11.52 11.26
C VAL A 59 5.52 -10.88 12.32
N VAL A 60 4.94 -9.98 13.11
CA VAL A 60 5.56 -9.31 14.28
C VAL A 60 4.51 -9.25 15.40
N ALA A 61 4.52 -8.24 16.28
CA ALA A 61 3.37 -7.89 17.11
C ALA A 61 2.23 -7.25 16.27
N GLY A 62 1.84 -7.93 15.18
CA GLY A 62 1.11 -7.37 14.04
C GLY A 62 1.66 -7.95 12.73
N TYR A 63 1.49 -7.21 11.64
CA TYR A 63 1.98 -7.59 10.32
C TYR A 63 2.67 -6.42 9.64
N ASN A 64 3.91 -6.61 9.22
CA ASN A 64 4.55 -5.73 8.26
C ASN A 64 4.24 -6.22 6.85
N TYR A 65 3.79 -5.32 5.98
CA TYR A 65 3.63 -5.58 4.55
C TYR A 65 4.60 -4.73 3.76
N VAL A 66 5.38 -5.38 2.90
CA VAL A 66 6.22 -4.73 1.90
C VAL A 66 5.56 -4.94 0.56
N ILE A 67 5.24 -3.86 -0.14
CA ILE A 67 4.39 -3.90 -1.33
C ILE A 67 5.11 -3.20 -2.48
N LYS A 68 5.30 -3.90 -3.59
CA LYS A 68 5.77 -3.33 -4.85
C LYS A 68 4.59 -2.68 -5.57
N VAL A 69 4.73 -1.40 -5.88
CA VAL A 69 3.71 -0.59 -6.54
C VAL A 69 4.31 0.03 -7.80
N GLN A 70 3.64 -0.17 -8.93
CA GLN A 70 3.95 0.50 -10.19
C GLN A 70 3.42 1.94 -10.12
N VAL A 71 4.29 2.91 -10.40
CA VAL A 71 3.97 4.34 -10.33
C VAL A 71 4.03 5.08 -11.67
N GLY A 72 4.50 4.41 -12.71
CA GLY A 72 4.44 4.91 -14.09
C GLY A 72 5.33 4.11 -15.04
N GLY A 73 4.72 3.39 -15.98
CA GLY A 73 5.47 2.68 -17.03
C GLY A 73 6.33 1.58 -16.43
N ASN A 74 7.66 1.76 -16.41
CA ASN A 74 8.60 0.81 -15.77
C ASN A 74 9.19 1.34 -14.45
N ASP A 75 8.56 2.34 -13.83
CA ASP A 75 8.95 2.88 -12.52
C ASP A 75 8.12 2.26 -11.40
N TYR A 76 8.81 1.79 -10.36
CA TYR A 76 8.23 1.10 -9.23
C TYR A 76 8.76 1.68 -7.91
N VAL A 77 7.89 1.64 -6.92
CA VAL A 77 8.21 1.96 -5.53
C VAL A 77 7.91 0.75 -4.64
N HIS A 78 8.72 0.56 -3.61
CA HIS A 78 8.44 -0.37 -2.54
C HIS A 78 7.89 0.41 -1.35
N LEU A 79 6.66 0.08 -0.95
CA LEU A 79 6.02 0.62 0.24
C LEU A 79 6.20 -0.36 1.39
N MET A 80 6.32 0.17 2.59
CA MET A 80 6.23 -0.61 3.81
C MET A 80 5.12 -0.03 4.68
N ILE A 81 4.20 -0.90 5.09
CA ILE A 81 3.09 -0.56 5.99
C ILE A 81 3.06 -1.55 7.16
N PHE A 82 2.62 -1.07 8.31
CA PHE A 82 2.33 -1.89 9.47
C PHE A 82 0.82 -2.02 9.63
N GLN A 83 0.37 -3.22 9.99
CA GLN A 83 -0.98 -3.52 10.40
C GLN A 83 -0.94 -4.07 11.82
N SER A 84 -1.68 -3.45 12.74
CA SER A 84 -1.82 -3.98 14.09
C SER A 84 -2.58 -5.32 14.11
N LEU A 85 -2.45 -6.06 15.20
CA LEU A 85 -3.44 -7.07 15.54
C LEU A 85 -4.81 -6.41 15.79
N VAL A 86 -5.89 -7.19 15.67
CA VAL A 86 -7.22 -6.71 16.03
C VAL A 86 -7.24 -6.43 17.53
N HIS A 87 -7.59 -5.21 17.91
CA HIS A 87 -7.77 -4.80 19.30
C HIS A 87 -9.07 -3.99 19.38
N ASP A 88 -10.01 -4.40 20.23
CA ASP A 88 -11.35 -3.82 20.35
C ASP A 88 -12.08 -3.67 19.00
N ASP A 89 -12.08 -4.75 18.20
CA ASP A 89 -12.66 -4.82 16.84
C ASP A 89 -12.09 -3.79 15.84
N LYS A 90 -10.94 -3.19 16.17
CA LYS A 90 -10.26 -2.21 15.34
C LYS A 90 -8.90 -2.73 14.89
N ILE A 91 -8.51 -2.32 13.69
CA ILE A 91 -7.19 -2.54 13.10
C ILE A 91 -6.63 -1.17 12.73
N THR A 92 -5.39 -0.87 13.13
CA THR A 92 -4.67 0.31 12.67
C THR A 92 -3.76 -0.04 11.51
N ILE A 93 -3.66 0.87 10.54
CA ILE A 93 -2.75 0.76 9.39
C ILE A 93 -1.84 1.98 9.43
N GLU A 94 -0.53 1.73 9.44
CA GLU A 94 0.48 2.77 9.57
C GLU A 94 1.47 2.72 8.41
N PHE A 95 1.81 3.89 7.88
CA PHE A 95 2.82 4.01 6.83
C PHE A 95 4.22 4.04 7.44
N LEU A 96 5.00 2.99 7.19
CA LEU A 96 6.37 2.94 7.68
C LEU A 96 7.32 3.67 6.73
N GLY A 97 7.20 3.42 5.42
CA GLY A 97 8.11 4.04 4.47
C GLY A 97 7.83 3.74 3.01
N VAL A 98 8.58 4.46 2.17
CA VAL A 98 8.65 4.24 0.72
C VAL A 98 10.09 4.33 0.28
N ARG A 99 10.49 3.45 -0.62
CA ARG A 99 11.72 3.56 -1.39
C ARG A 99 11.35 3.53 -2.88
N GLY A 100 11.93 4.43 -3.66
CA GLY A 100 11.71 4.50 -5.11
C GLY A 100 12.96 4.12 -5.90
N GLY A 101 12.84 4.16 -7.23
CA GLY A 101 13.94 3.82 -8.14
C GLY A 101 14.06 2.32 -8.43
N TYR A 102 12.99 1.56 -8.20
CA TYR A 102 12.92 0.15 -8.54
C TYR A 102 12.32 -0.05 -9.93
N LYS A 103 12.69 -1.16 -10.54
CA LYS A 103 12.13 -1.70 -11.77
C LYS A 103 11.27 -2.92 -11.46
N ARG A 104 10.56 -3.41 -12.47
CA ARG A 104 9.70 -4.57 -12.35
C ARG A 104 10.45 -5.80 -11.84
N GLU A 105 11.68 -6.00 -12.29
CA GLU A 105 12.50 -7.19 -12.03
C GLU A 105 13.20 -7.15 -10.67
N ASP A 106 13.30 -5.98 -10.03
CA ASP A 106 14.04 -5.84 -8.78
C ASP A 106 13.38 -6.65 -7.65
N PRO A 107 14.16 -7.31 -6.78
CA PRO A 107 13.59 -8.13 -5.73
C PRO A 107 12.82 -7.29 -4.71
N LEU A 108 11.68 -7.79 -4.25
CA LEU A 108 10.91 -7.17 -3.18
C LEU A 108 11.53 -7.50 -1.81
N VAL A 109 12.26 -6.55 -1.22
CA VAL A 109 13.00 -6.73 0.05
C VAL A 109 12.45 -5.78 1.13
N PRO A 110 12.18 -6.25 2.35
CA PRO A 110 11.88 -5.39 3.51
C PRO A 110 13.02 -4.43 3.85
N PHE A 111 12.71 -3.26 4.40
CA PHE A 111 13.68 -2.16 4.46
C PHE A 111 13.49 -1.16 5.60
#